data_AF-A0A4P9WAG9-F1
#
_entry.id   AF-A0A4P9WAG9-F1
#
_cell.length_a   1.000
_cell.length_b   1.000
_cell.length_c   1.000
_cell.angle_alpha   90.00
_cell.angle_beta   90.00
_cell.angle_gamma   90.00
#
_symmetry.space_group_name_H-M   'P 1'
#
loop_
_entity.id
_entity.type
_entity.pdbx_description
1 polymer ?
#
loop_
_entity_poly.entity_id
_entity_poly.type
_entity_poly.pdbx_seq_one_letter_code
_entity_poly.pdbx_strand_id
1 'polypeptide(L)'
;MIGDTVRDKDGVSALAVFAEIAINLSRRGLRVHDYLEGLFAKYGYFVSENSYFVCHSPPKIAAIFRKIRYGAADAPEGTALRYPTHLGRFKVTSVRDLTVGYDSDQADKKPVLPVSASSEMITFRLDNGSVITLRTSGTEPKIKYYSELAGASREAALFALQEMVAAFVDALLEPEANGLIARQG
;
A
#
# COMPACT_ATOMS: atom_id res chain seq x y z
N MET A 1 -14.26 -12.92 1.18
CA MET A 1 -15.71 -13.03 0.94
C MET A 1 -16.21 -14.20 1.75
N ILE A 2 -17.34 -14.05 2.43
CA ILE A 2 -17.93 -15.17 3.17
C ILE A 2 -18.75 -15.98 2.18
N GLY A 3 -18.34 -17.23 1.94
CA GLY A 3 -18.91 -18.05 0.88
C GLY A 3 -18.54 -17.59 -0.53
N ASP A 4 -19.07 -18.30 -1.53
CA ASP A 4 -18.91 -18.08 -2.97
C ASP A 4 -20.24 -17.76 -3.68
N THR A 5 -21.34 -17.61 -2.91
CA THR A 5 -22.71 -17.40 -3.40
C THR A 5 -22.89 -16.12 -4.20
N VAL A 6 -22.22 -15.04 -3.79
CA VAL A 6 -22.28 -13.74 -4.47
C VAL A 6 -20.87 -13.27 -4.75
N ARG A 7 -20.64 -12.57 -5.86
CA ARG A 7 -19.34 -11.97 -6.24
C ARG A 7 -19.26 -10.48 -5.89
N ASP A 8 -19.92 -10.07 -4.81
CA ASP A 8 -19.93 -8.71 -4.28
C ASP A 8 -19.79 -8.74 -2.74
N LYS A 9 -19.37 -7.61 -2.16
CA LYS A 9 -19.24 -7.45 -0.71
C LYS A 9 -20.60 -7.62 -0.05
N ASP A 10 -20.69 -8.56 0.90
CA ASP A 10 -21.90 -8.82 1.68
C ASP A 10 -21.68 -8.52 3.16
N GLY A 11 -22.14 -7.35 3.60
CA GLY A 11 -22.06 -6.93 4.99
C GLY A 11 -23.03 -7.68 5.92
N VAL A 12 -24.14 -8.19 5.41
CA VAL A 12 -25.14 -8.93 6.21
C VAL A 12 -24.60 -10.32 6.55
N SER A 13 -24.04 -11.03 5.57
CA SER A 13 -23.37 -12.31 5.82
C SER A 13 -22.15 -12.13 6.73
N ALA A 14 -21.38 -11.05 6.56
CA ALA A 14 -20.28 -10.71 7.47
C ALA A 14 -20.75 -10.53 8.92
N LEU A 15 -21.87 -9.84 9.13
CA LEU A 15 -22.48 -9.66 10.44
C LEU A 15 -22.92 -11.00 11.05
N ALA A 16 -23.57 -11.88 10.26
CA ALA A 16 -24.04 -13.17 10.75
C ALA A 16 -22.88 -14.05 11.25
N VAL A 17 -21.79 -14.14 10.50
CA VAL A 17 -20.60 -14.90 10.92
C VAL A 17 -19.90 -14.24 12.11
N PHE A 18 -19.83 -12.91 12.16
CA PHE A 18 -19.27 -12.22 13.32
C PHE A 18 -20.10 -12.47 14.59
N ALA A 19 -21.44 -12.50 14.48
CA ALA A 19 -22.32 -12.84 15.58
C ALA A 19 -22.09 -14.28 16.07
N GLU A 20 -21.88 -15.23 15.16
CA GLU A 20 -21.52 -16.61 15.52
C GLU A 20 -20.20 -16.68 16.30
N ILE A 21 -19.17 -15.95 15.86
CA ILE A 21 -17.89 -15.82 16.58
C ILE A 21 -18.12 -15.25 17.98
N ALA A 22 -18.89 -14.16 18.10
CA ALA A 22 -19.18 -13.53 19.38
C ALA A 22 -19.92 -14.47 20.34
N ILE A 23 -20.92 -15.22 19.85
CA ILE A 23 -21.66 -16.22 20.64
C ILE A 23 -20.73 -17.35 21.09
N ASN A 24 -19.88 -17.86 20.19
CA ASN A 24 -18.92 -18.92 20.53
C ASN A 24 -17.92 -18.49 21.60
N LEU A 25 -17.35 -17.28 21.47
CA LEU A 25 -16.40 -16.73 22.44
C LEU A 25 -17.07 -16.46 23.79
N SER A 26 -18.28 -15.88 23.78
CA SER A 26 -19.05 -15.62 25.00
C SER A 26 -19.33 -16.91 25.78
N ARG A 27 -19.69 -18.01 25.10
CA ARG A 27 -19.86 -19.35 25.72
C ARG A 27 -18.58 -19.88 26.38
N ARG A 28 -17.41 -19.41 25.95
CA ARG A 28 -16.10 -19.74 26.52
C ARG A 28 -15.62 -18.73 27.57
N GLY A 29 -16.45 -17.75 27.92
CA GLY A 29 -16.09 -16.67 28.86
C GLY A 29 -15.11 -15.65 28.30
N LEU A 30 -14.92 -15.59 26.97
CA LEU A 30 -14.00 -14.67 26.30
C LEU A 30 -14.76 -13.52 25.65
N ARG A 31 -14.16 -12.32 25.65
CA ARG A 31 -14.65 -11.20 24.83
C ARG A 31 -14.02 -11.25 23.45
N VAL A 32 -14.71 -10.68 22.47
CA VAL A 32 -14.17 -10.54 21.09
C VAL A 32 -12.84 -9.79 21.10
N HIS A 33 -12.71 -8.76 21.94
CA HIS A 33 -11.48 -8.01 22.08
C HIS A 33 -10.30 -8.88 22.57
N ASP A 34 -10.51 -9.71 23.58
CA ASP A 34 -9.45 -10.60 24.11
C ASP A 34 -9.00 -11.61 23.05
N TYR A 35 -9.95 -12.12 22.27
CA TYR A 35 -9.65 -13.01 21.15
C TYR A 35 -8.84 -12.31 20.05
N LEU A 36 -9.20 -11.07 19.73
CA LEU A 36 -8.47 -10.25 18.76
C LEU A 36 -7.03 -9.96 19.23
N GLU A 37 -6.83 -9.61 20.51
CA GLU A 37 -5.50 -9.44 21.09
C GLU A 37 -4.68 -10.74 21.02
N GLY A 38 -5.31 -11.90 21.26
CA GLY A 38 -4.68 -13.20 21.08
C GLY A 38 -4.24 -13.48 19.64
N LEU A 39 -5.01 -13.02 18.65
CA LEU A 39 -4.63 -13.11 17.24
C LEU A 39 -3.44 -12.20 16.92
N PHE A 40 -3.42 -10.97 17.45
CA PHE A 40 -2.26 -10.08 17.29
C PHE A 40 -1.01 -10.65 17.95
N ALA A 41 -1.12 -11.19 19.16
CA ALA A 41 -0.01 -11.85 19.84
C ALA A 41 0.51 -13.07 19.06
N LYS A 42 -0.37 -13.81 18.37
CA LYS A 42 0.00 -15.01 17.60
C LYS A 42 0.62 -14.69 16.24
N TYR A 43 0.08 -13.72 15.52
CA TYR A 43 0.43 -13.47 14.10
C TYR A 43 1.19 -12.16 13.87
N GLY A 44 1.26 -11.28 14.88
CA GLY A 44 1.83 -9.95 14.79
C GLY A 44 0.77 -8.84 14.78
N TYR A 45 1.19 -7.63 15.17
CA TYR A 45 0.36 -6.44 15.11
C TYR A 45 0.53 -5.78 13.74
N PHE A 46 -0.50 -5.89 12.90
CA PHE A 46 -0.54 -5.26 11.59
C PHE A 46 -1.16 -3.86 11.72
N VAL A 47 -0.42 -2.85 11.31
CA VAL A 47 -0.88 -1.46 11.23
C VAL A 47 -0.87 -1.00 9.80
N SER A 48 -1.72 -0.02 9.48
CA SER A 48 -1.78 0.57 8.15
C SER A 48 -1.95 2.08 8.23
N GLU A 49 -1.33 2.79 7.29
CA GLU A 49 -1.49 4.22 7.10
C GLU A 49 -1.76 4.49 5.61
N ASN A 50 -2.96 5.02 5.34
CA ASN A 50 -3.45 5.18 3.98
C ASN A 50 -3.92 6.61 3.80
N SER A 51 -3.40 7.29 2.77
CA SER A 51 -3.82 8.65 2.44
C SER A 51 -3.75 8.89 0.95
N TYR A 52 -3.96 10.15 0.56
CA TYR A 52 -3.83 10.57 -0.82
C TYR A 52 -3.41 12.03 -0.90
N PHE A 53 -2.82 12.35 -2.05
CA PHE A 53 -2.61 13.72 -2.49
C PHE A 53 -3.53 14.02 -3.67
N VAL A 54 -4.00 15.26 -3.75
CA VAL A 54 -4.74 15.76 -4.90
C VAL A 54 -3.75 16.43 -5.86
N CYS A 55 -3.82 16.06 -7.14
CA CYS A 55 -3.07 16.67 -8.23
C CYS A 55 -3.98 16.81 -9.45
N HIS A 56 -4.35 18.04 -9.80
CA HIS A 56 -5.24 18.32 -10.92
C HIS A 56 -4.54 18.30 -12.29
N SER A 57 -3.23 18.03 -12.34
CA SER A 57 -2.44 18.02 -13.56
C SER A 57 -2.04 16.58 -13.95
N PRO A 58 -2.74 15.95 -14.91
CA PRO A 58 -2.35 14.63 -15.42
C PRO A 58 -0.89 14.56 -15.93
N PRO A 59 -0.36 15.57 -16.65
CA PRO A 59 1.05 15.57 -17.04
C PRO A 59 2.01 15.54 -15.85
N LYS A 60 1.67 16.22 -14.74
CA LYS A 60 2.47 16.21 -13.51
C LYS A 60 2.45 14.83 -12.86
N ILE A 61 1.28 14.18 -12.79
CA ILE A 61 1.18 12.79 -12.29
C ILE A 61 2.07 11.87 -13.14
N ALA A 62 1.97 11.95 -14.47
CA ALA A 62 2.78 11.16 -15.37
C ALA A 62 4.29 11.41 -15.16
N ALA A 63 4.69 12.67 -14.97
CA ALA A 63 6.07 13.06 -14.67
C ALA A 63 6.58 12.47 -13.34
N ILE A 64 5.77 12.48 -12.28
CA ILE A 64 6.10 11.87 -10.98
C ILE A 64 6.36 10.37 -11.15
N PHE A 65 5.42 9.64 -11.76
CA PHE A 65 5.58 8.20 -11.97
C PHE A 65 6.73 7.87 -12.92
N ARG A 66 6.99 8.72 -13.94
CA ARG A 66 8.16 8.58 -14.81
C ARG A 66 9.46 8.77 -14.01
N LYS A 67 9.55 9.78 -13.14
CA LYS A 67 10.69 9.98 -12.25
C LYS A 67 10.91 8.78 -11.33
N ILE A 68 9.86 8.23 -10.73
CA ILE A 68 9.95 7.02 -9.88
C ILE A 68 10.52 5.83 -10.66
N ARG A 69 10.10 5.64 -11.92
CA ARG A 69 10.52 4.51 -12.75
C ARG A 69 11.92 4.62 -13.32
N TYR A 70 12.34 5.82 -13.71
CA TYR A 70 13.53 6.02 -14.53
C TYR A 70 14.58 6.94 -13.88
N GLY A 71 14.26 7.52 -12.73
CA GLY A 71 15.11 8.48 -12.01
C GLY A 71 15.00 9.93 -12.49
N ALA A 72 14.28 10.19 -13.60
CA ALA A 72 14.06 11.54 -14.13
C ALA A 72 12.67 11.67 -14.77
N ALA A 73 12.06 12.85 -14.62
CA ALA A 73 10.71 13.14 -15.13
C ALA A 73 10.67 13.28 -16.67
N ASP A 74 11.81 13.50 -17.29
CA ASP A 74 12.04 13.72 -18.73
C ASP A 74 12.95 12.64 -19.34
N ALA A 75 13.13 11.50 -18.63
CA ALA A 75 13.95 10.39 -19.10
C ALA A 75 13.60 10.04 -20.56
N PRO A 76 14.58 9.82 -21.47
CA PRO A 76 14.30 9.47 -22.86
C PRO A 76 13.48 8.19 -23.01
N GLU A 77 12.81 8.03 -24.15
CA GLU A 77 12.17 6.75 -24.50
C GLU A 77 13.23 5.63 -24.60
N GLY A 78 12.87 4.42 -24.16
CA GLY A 78 13.81 3.29 -24.08
C GLY A 78 14.77 3.31 -22.89
N THR A 79 14.70 4.32 -22.01
CA THR A 79 15.45 4.32 -20.73
C THR A 79 15.08 3.08 -19.90
N ALA A 80 16.08 2.36 -19.42
CA ALA A 80 15.87 1.19 -18.58
C ALA A 80 15.23 1.57 -17.23
N LEU A 81 14.40 0.68 -16.68
CA LEU A 81 13.83 0.84 -15.35
C LEU A 81 14.93 0.96 -14.30
N ARG A 82 14.81 1.99 -13.45
CA ARG A 82 15.76 2.34 -12.39
C ARG A 82 14.99 2.90 -11.19
N TYR A 83 14.24 2.01 -10.53
CA TYR A 83 13.56 2.34 -9.29
C TYR A 83 14.55 2.72 -8.17
N PRO A 84 14.12 3.55 -7.19
CA PRO A 84 14.93 3.88 -6.03
C PRO A 84 15.35 2.62 -5.27
N THR A 85 16.60 2.59 -4.80
CA THR A 85 17.11 1.49 -3.95
C THR A 85 16.87 1.74 -2.47
N HIS A 86 16.54 2.97 -2.09
CA HIS A 86 16.26 3.38 -0.71
C HIS A 86 15.16 4.44 -0.70
N LEU A 87 14.35 4.43 0.36
CA LEU A 87 13.40 5.48 0.73
C LEU A 87 13.84 6.02 2.10
N GLY A 88 14.51 7.17 2.12
CA GLY A 88 15.22 7.63 3.31
C GLY A 88 16.23 6.58 3.79
N ARG A 89 16.09 6.11 5.02
CA ARG A 89 16.95 5.06 5.61
C ARG A 89 16.56 3.62 5.26
N PHE A 90 15.40 3.41 4.64
CA PHE A 90 14.85 2.07 4.40
C PHE A 90 15.30 1.55 3.04
N LYS A 91 15.92 0.36 3.01
CA LYS A 91 16.33 -0.25 1.75
C LYS A 91 15.13 -0.88 1.04
N VAL A 92 15.01 -0.63 -0.26
CA VAL A 92 14.03 -1.31 -1.11
C VAL A 92 14.49 -2.74 -1.38
N THR A 93 13.69 -3.70 -0.94
CA THR A 93 13.94 -5.13 -1.13
C THR A 93 13.29 -5.65 -2.40
N SER A 94 12.11 -5.13 -2.74
CA SER A 94 11.46 -5.43 -4.01
C SER A 94 10.51 -4.35 -4.49
N VAL A 95 10.27 -4.35 -5.80
CA VAL A 95 9.35 -3.47 -6.52
C VAL A 95 8.47 -4.29 -7.43
N ARG A 96 7.16 -4.01 -7.38
CA ARG A 96 6.17 -4.47 -8.35
C ARG A 96 5.50 -3.28 -8.98
N ASP A 97 5.48 -3.21 -10.30
CA ASP A 97 4.84 -2.17 -11.08
C ASP A 97 3.85 -2.81 -12.06
N LEU A 98 2.57 -2.75 -11.70
CA LEU A 98 1.49 -3.33 -12.50
C LEU A 98 1.08 -2.44 -13.67
N THR A 99 1.70 -1.27 -13.84
CA THR A 99 1.50 -0.42 -15.00
C THR A 99 2.35 -0.88 -16.17
N VAL A 100 3.62 -1.20 -15.91
CA VAL A 100 4.57 -1.67 -16.94
C VAL A 100 4.76 -3.18 -16.96
N GLY A 101 4.11 -3.91 -16.05
CA GLY A 101 4.19 -5.36 -15.98
C GLY A 101 5.53 -5.87 -15.46
N TYR A 102 6.09 -5.20 -14.45
CA TYR A 102 7.35 -5.56 -13.81
C TYR A 102 7.14 -6.06 -12.38
N ASP A 103 7.81 -7.14 -11.99
CA ASP A 103 7.84 -7.61 -10.60
C ASP A 103 9.22 -8.19 -10.27
N SER A 104 10.00 -7.47 -9.46
CA SER A 104 11.35 -7.91 -9.12
C SER A 104 11.41 -9.19 -8.26
N ASP A 105 10.31 -9.57 -7.59
CA ASP A 105 10.23 -10.80 -6.80
C ASP A 105 10.07 -12.05 -7.66
N GLN A 106 9.72 -11.89 -8.95
CA GLN A 106 9.50 -13.00 -9.87
C GLN A 106 10.77 -13.30 -10.67
N ALA A 107 11.01 -14.59 -10.94
CA ALA A 107 12.23 -15.05 -11.63
C ALA A 107 12.37 -14.46 -13.04
N ASP A 108 11.25 -14.33 -13.77
CA ASP A 108 11.16 -13.76 -15.11
C ASP A 108 10.87 -12.24 -15.12
N LYS A 109 10.82 -11.64 -13.93
CA LYS A 109 10.48 -10.24 -13.68
C LYS A 109 9.07 -9.82 -14.10
N LYS A 110 8.14 -10.75 -14.24
CA LYS A 110 6.74 -10.47 -14.62
C LYS A 110 5.78 -10.73 -13.46
N PRO A 111 4.78 -9.87 -13.21
CA PRO A 111 3.81 -10.08 -12.15
C PRO A 111 2.85 -11.23 -12.47
N VAL A 112 2.44 -11.95 -11.43
CA VAL A 112 1.34 -12.93 -11.48
C VAL A 112 -0.06 -12.27 -11.38
N LEU A 113 -0.08 -10.96 -11.13
CA LEU A 113 -1.31 -10.17 -11.03
C LEU A 113 -1.63 -9.50 -12.38
N PRO A 114 -2.92 -9.19 -12.64
CA PRO A 114 -3.30 -8.44 -13.83
C PRO A 114 -2.55 -7.11 -13.96
N VAL A 115 -2.09 -6.81 -15.17
CA VAL A 115 -1.38 -5.58 -15.53
C VAL A 115 -2.35 -4.62 -16.22
N SER A 116 -2.21 -3.32 -15.95
CA SER A 116 -3.00 -2.28 -16.60
C SER A 116 -2.13 -1.08 -16.93
N ALA A 117 -1.76 -0.92 -18.20
CA ALA A 117 -0.97 0.22 -18.67
C ALA A 117 -1.71 1.58 -18.54
N SER A 118 -3.04 1.55 -18.37
CA SER A 118 -3.88 2.75 -18.19
C SER A 118 -4.03 3.17 -16.72
N SER A 119 -3.44 2.44 -15.78
CA SER A 119 -3.55 2.71 -14.34
C SER A 119 -2.18 2.65 -13.68
N GLU A 120 -1.81 3.74 -13.02
CA GLU A 120 -0.57 3.80 -12.26
C GLU A 120 -0.71 2.96 -10.99
N MET A 121 0.16 1.97 -10.79
CA MET A 121 0.21 1.14 -9.59
C MET A 121 1.61 0.55 -9.36
N ILE A 122 2.30 1.07 -8.35
CA ILE A 122 3.65 0.63 -7.94
C ILE A 122 3.63 0.24 -6.47
N THR A 123 4.10 -0.96 -6.15
CA THR A 123 4.29 -1.47 -4.79
C THR A 123 5.77 -1.60 -4.49
N PHE A 124 6.21 -1.04 -3.37
CA PHE A 124 7.54 -1.22 -2.81
C PHE A 124 7.45 -2.12 -1.57
N ARG A 125 8.39 -3.05 -1.43
CA ARG A 125 8.70 -3.75 -0.17
C ARG A 125 10.03 -3.25 0.35
N LEU A 126 10.10 -3.04 1.67
CA LEU A 126 11.26 -2.51 2.35
C LEU A 126 11.86 -3.53 3.32
N ASP A 127 13.11 -3.31 3.70
CA ASP A 127 13.90 -4.18 4.59
C ASP A 127 13.36 -4.26 6.03
N ASN A 128 12.68 -3.21 6.49
CA ASN A 128 11.96 -3.22 7.77
C ASN A 128 10.64 -4.04 7.72
N GLY A 129 10.30 -4.64 6.57
CA GLY A 129 9.09 -5.43 6.37
C GLY A 129 7.86 -4.63 5.98
N SER A 130 7.97 -3.31 5.82
CA SER A 130 6.84 -2.50 5.37
C SER A 130 6.58 -2.67 3.88
N VAL A 131 5.31 -2.52 3.51
CA VAL A 131 4.84 -2.56 2.13
C VAL A 131 4.08 -1.27 1.85
N ILE A 132 4.41 -0.59 0.76
CA ILE A 132 3.69 0.61 0.33
C ILE A 132 3.31 0.53 -1.13
N THR A 133 2.03 0.74 -1.43
CA THR A 133 1.48 0.75 -2.79
C THR A 133 0.98 2.13 -3.14
N LEU A 134 1.58 2.72 -4.16
CA LEU A 134 1.16 3.97 -4.79
C LEU A 134 0.25 3.65 -5.98
N ARG A 135 -0.87 4.36 -6.10
CA ARG A 135 -1.77 4.24 -7.26
C ARG A 135 -2.48 5.55 -7.61
N THR A 136 -2.86 5.70 -8.87
CA THR A 136 -3.81 6.76 -9.25
C THR A 136 -5.26 6.31 -9.05
N SER A 137 -6.15 7.28 -8.85
CA SER A 137 -7.59 7.07 -8.94
C SER A 137 -8.03 7.23 -10.40
N GLY A 138 -8.82 6.29 -10.92
CA GLY A 138 -9.29 6.34 -12.31
C GLY A 138 -10.32 7.44 -12.57
N THR A 139 -11.02 7.91 -11.53
CA THR A 139 -12.13 8.88 -11.64
C THR A 139 -11.87 10.17 -10.87
N GLU A 140 -10.82 10.23 -10.07
CA GLU A 140 -10.51 11.39 -9.22
C GLU A 140 -9.07 11.84 -9.46
N PRO A 141 -8.74 13.14 -9.37
CA PRO A 141 -7.38 13.65 -9.53
C PRO A 141 -6.51 13.36 -8.30
N LYS A 142 -6.44 12.10 -7.88
CA LYS A 142 -5.82 11.65 -6.63
C LYS A 142 -4.71 10.65 -6.88
N ILE A 143 -3.59 10.86 -6.21
CA ILE A 143 -2.51 9.89 -6.02
C ILE A 143 -2.69 9.30 -4.62
N LYS A 144 -3.14 8.04 -4.55
CA LYS A 144 -3.42 7.33 -3.29
C LYS A 144 -2.23 6.45 -2.94
N TYR A 145 -1.86 6.41 -1.66
CA TYR A 145 -0.92 5.43 -1.16
C TYR A 145 -1.54 4.60 -0.04
N TYR A 146 -1.15 3.33 0.00
CA TYR A 146 -1.55 2.38 1.02
C TYR A 146 -0.31 1.76 1.60
N SER A 147 -0.14 1.87 2.91
CA SER A 147 1.05 1.35 3.57
C SER A 147 0.66 0.46 4.74
N GLU A 148 1.44 -0.60 4.94
CA GLU A 148 1.25 -1.56 6.03
C GLU A 148 2.58 -2.04 6.58
N LEU A 149 2.59 -2.36 7.87
CA LEU A 149 3.72 -2.95 8.57
C LEU A 149 3.22 -3.88 9.68
N ALA A 150 3.86 -5.03 9.82
CA ALA A 150 3.69 -5.91 10.96
C ALA A 150 4.79 -5.66 11.98
N GLY A 151 4.45 -5.62 13.27
CA GLY A 151 5.42 -5.48 14.35
C GLY A 151 5.04 -6.23 15.62
N ALA A 152 5.96 -6.19 16.60
CA ALA A 152 5.79 -6.86 17.90
C ALA A 152 4.80 -6.15 18.83
N SER A 153 4.58 -4.85 18.63
CA SER A 153 3.52 -4.07 19.30
C SER A 153 2.91 -3.08 18.32
N ARG A 154 1.66 -2.68 18.60
CA ARG A 154 0.93 -1.73 17.77
C ARG A 154 1.62 -0.38 17.71
N GLU A 155 2.09 0.13 18.84
CA GLU A 155 2.70 1.46 18.97
C GLU A 155 4.03 1.53 18.23
N ALA A 156 4.89 0.53 18.40
CA ALA A 156 6.18 0.47 17.71
C ALA A 156 6.01 0.32 16.20
N ALA A 157 5.07 -0.53 15.76
CA ALA A 157 4.76 -0.71 14.35
C ALA A 157 4.21 0.59 13.74
N LEU A 158 3.33 1.30 14.46
CA LEU A 158 2.76 2.55 13.96
C LEU A 158 3.81 3.65 13.84
N PHE A 159 4.68 3.81 14.84
CA PHE A 159 5.76 4.79 14.79
C PHE A 159 6.72 4.50 13.62
N ALA A 160 7.15 3.24 13.46
CA ALA A 160 8.02 2.85 12.36
C ALA A 160 7.35 3.03 10.99
N LEU A 161 6.04 2.79 10.90
CA LEU A 161 5.28 3.00 9.67
C LEU A 161 5.19 4.49 9.31
N GLN A 162 4.94 5.36 10.29
CA GLN A 162 4.91 6.82 10.10
C GLN A 162 6.24 7.38 9.60
N GLU A 163 7.35 6.95 10.20
CA GLU A 163 8.69 7.33 9.72
C GLU A 163 8.92 6.90 8.26
N MET A 164 8.48 5.69 7.91
CA MET A 164 8.60 5.18 6.54
C MET A 164 7.72 5.94 5.55
N VAL A 165 6.47 6.22 5.91
CA VAL A 165 5.55 7.00 5.08
C VAL A 165 6.12 8.39 4.83
N ALA A 166 6.67 9.05 5.86
CA ALA A 166 7.32 10.35 5.69
C ALA A 166 8.49 10.28 4.69
N ALA A 167 9.37 9.28 4.83
CA ALA A 167 10.49 9.07 3.92
C ALA A 167 10.04 8.75 2.48
N PHE A 168 8.97 7.96 2.31
CA PHE A 168 8.37 7.66 1.03
C PHE A 168 7.77 8.91 0.35
N VAL A 169 7.00 9.70 1.11
CA VAL A 169 6.35 10.91 0.59
C VAL A 169 7.40 11.91 0.14
N ASP A 170 8.42 12.14 0.96
CA ASP A 170 9.53 13.04 0.64
C ASP A 170 10.31 12.56 -0.60
N ALA A 171 10.70 11.28 -0.63
CA ALA A 171 11.55 10.75 -1.69
C ALA A 171 10.84 10.61 -3.05
N LEU A 172 9.54 10.25 -3.06
CA LEU A 172 8.85 9.86 -4.30
C LEU A 172 7.77 10.82 -4.76
N LEU A 173 7.10 11.50 -3.83
CA LEU A 173 5.99 12.39 -4.16
C LEU A 173 6.40 13.85 -4.14
N GLU A 174 7.42 14.23 -3.36
CA GLU A 174 7.96 15.59 -3.23
C GLU A 174 6.82 16.64 -3.24
N PRO A 175 5.88 16.61 -2.27
CA PRO A 175 4.61 17.30 -2.39
C PRO A 175 4.73 18.80 -2.69
N GLU A 176 5.68 19.49 -2.05
CA GLU A 176 5.92 20.92 -2.28
C GLU A 176 6.42 21.19 -3.70
N ALA A 177 7.45 20.47 -4.15
CA ALA A 177 8.01 20.64 -5.50
C ALA A 177 7.02 20.27 -6.61
N ASN A 178 6.10 19.36 -6.32
CA ASN A 178 5.06 18.91 -7.25
C ASN A 178 3.72 19.62 -7.09
N GLY A 179 3.58 20.55 -6.13
CA GLY A 179 2.33 21.26 -5.85
C GLY A 179 1.17 20.34 -5.47
N LEU A 180 1.47 19.25 -4.76
CA LEU A 180 0.49 18.27 -4.31
C LEU A 180 -0.25 18.77 -3.08
N ILE A 181 -1.57 18.65 -3.08
CA ILE A 181 -2.41 19.06 -1.95
C ILE A 181 -2.67 17.83 -1.07
N ALA A 182 -2.21 17.86 0.17
CA ALA A 182 -2.47 16.78 1.13
C ALA A 182 -3.98 16.66 1.40
N ARG A 183 -4.43 15.44 1.71
CA ARG A 183 -5.79 15.20 2.21
C ARG A 183 -6.06 16.11 3.42
N GLN A 184 -7.09 16.96 3.31
CA GLN A 184 -7.64 17.64 4.48
C GLN A 184 -8.42 16.62 5.33
N GLY A 185 -8.16 16.64 6.64
CA GLY A 185 -8.76 15.74 7.63
C GLY A 185 -10.25 15.98 7.83
#